data_AF-A0A3C1F609-F1
#
_entry.id   AF-A0A3C1F609-F1
#
_cell.length_a   1.000
_cell.length_b   1.000
_cell.length_c   1.000
_cell.angle_alpha   90.00
_cell.angle_beta   90.00
_cell.angle_gamma   90.00
#
_symmetry.space_group_name_H-M   'P 1'
#
loop_
_entity.id
_entity.type
_entity.pdbx_description
1 polymer ?
#
loop_
_entity_poly.entity_id
_entity_poly.type
_entity_poly.pdbx_seq_one_letter_code
_entity_poly.pdbx_strand_id
1 'polypeptide(L)'
;MLSSAMGSGTPLSRFLVKRCNAGVFAKIPNISLMGSRWNLWDGTKWFAAMRLMQRPDTLDPVEQAKASRRLNVGCGQFPLLYWQNLDADPRAIADVYQAVPPLPFDDDSLDDIYAGHFLEHLTREDGREFLAECFRCLTPGGRLGIVVPDTREVMTRWLAGALDCVEYPVNTYHAIADLDDVCALFLYHTADPSDESPHLWAFDLGTLGRAMEAAGFVVTGEIDRYRDPRIPVGAFYQCGLDARKPEV
;
A
#
# COMPACT_ATOMS: atom_id res chain seq x y z
N MET A 1 38.72 -18.30 -17.05
CA MET A 1 38.86 -16.82 -16.90
C MET A 1 37.52 -16.18 -17.22
N LEU A 2 37.24 -15.02 -16.61
CA LEU A 2 35.94 -14.36 -16.33
C LEU A 2 35.36 -14.83 -14.98
N SER A 3 35.77 -14.32 -13.82
CA SER A 3 35.77 -12.94 -13.27
C SER A 3 34.39 -12.32 -13.03
N SER A 4 33.99 -12.35 -11.76
CA SER A 4 33.28 -11.33 -10.97
C SER A 4 32.07 -10.57 -11.56
N ALA A 5 30.90 -10.79 -10.95
CA ALA A 5 29.93 -9.72 -10.71
C ALA A 5 29.33 -9.87 -9.31
N MET A 6 29.28 -8.76 -8.59
CA MET A 6 28.98 -8.63 -7.17
C MET A 6 27.48 -8.78 -6.87
N GLY A 7 27.16 -9.39 -5.72
CA GLY A 7 26.06 -8.99 -4.82
C GLY A 7 24.62 -9.03 -5.36
N SER A 8 24.05 -10.22 -5.52
CA SER A 8 22.61 -10.41 -5.77
C SER A 8 21.85 -10.72 -4.48
N GLY A 9 21.64 -9.71 -3.64
CA GLY A 9 20.59 -9.76 -2.62
C GLY A 9 19.21 -9.66 -3.28
N THR A 10 18.20 -10.36 -2.75
CA THR A 10 16.79 -10.27 -3.21
C THR A 10 16.27 -8.83 -3.14
N PRO A 11 15.25 -8.43 -3.92
CA PRO A 11 14.66 -7.08 -3.87
C PRO A 11 14.30 -6.64 -2.44
N LEU A 12 13.83 -7.58 -1.63
CA LEU A 12 13.52 -7.36 -0.22
C LEU A 12 14.75 -7.11 0.66
N SER A 13 15.89 -7.75 0.39
CA SER A 13 17.14 -7.44 1.09
C SER A 13 17.61 -6.00 0.81
N ARG A 14 17.32 -5.45 -0.37
CA ARG A 14 17.58 -4.04 -0.69
C ARG A 14 16.56 -3.10 -0.05
N PHE A 15 15.30 -3.52 0.07
CA PHE A 15 14.23 -2.82 0.78
C PHE A 15 14.53 -2.67 2.29
N LEU A 16 14.98 -3.75 2.93
CA LEU A 16 15.24 -3.83 4.37
C LEU A 16 16.57 -3.16 4.77
N VAL A 17 17.65 -3.33 4.00
CA VAL A 17 18.99 -2.82 4.37
C VAL A 17 19.09 -1.29 4.32
N LYS A 18 18.24 -0.60 3.55
CA LYS A 18 18.27 0.87 3.45
C LYS A 18 17.44 1.61 4.51
N ARG A 19 16.53 0.94 5.21
CA ARG A 19 15.49 1.58 6.04
C ARG A 19 15.51 1.18 7.52
N CYS A 20 16.40 0.28 7.93
CA CYS A 20 16.60 -0.04 9.34
C CYS A 20 18.06 0.24 9.71
N ASN A 21 18.29 0.73 10.94
CA ASN A 21 19.65 0.92 11.44
C ASN A 21 20.39 -0.43 11.43
N ALA A 22 21.69 -0.47 11.13
CA ALA A 22 22.43 -1.72 10.92
C ALA A 22 22.36 -2.69 12.13
N GLY A 23 22.11 -2.16 13.33
CA GLY A 23 21.93 -2.93 14.57
C GLY A 23 20.56 -3.60 14.75
N VAL A 24 19.55 -3.30 13.93
CA VAL A 24 18.20 -3.90 14.02
C VAL A 24 18.23 -5.36 13.59
N PHE A 25 19.00 -5.66 12.52
CA PHE A 25 19.18 -7.02 12.03
C PHE A 25 19.79 -7.94 13.10
N ALA A 26 20.66 -7.41 13.97
CA ALA A 26 21.27 -8.17 15.06
C ALA A 26 20.33 -8.41 16.26
N LYS A 27 19.22 -7.66 16.36
CA LYS A 27 18.23 -7.77 17.44
C LYS A 27 17.04 -8.66 17.11
N ILE A 28 16.86 -9.04 15.84
CA ILE A 28 15.83 -10.00 15.44
C ILE A 28 16.38 -11.40 15.68
N PRO A 29 15.81 -12.19 16.62
CA PRO A 29 16.30 -13.53 16.91
C PRO A 29 16.34 -14.38 15.63
N ASN A 30 17.47 -15.03 15.35
CA ASN A 30 17.75 -15.86 14.16
C ASN A 30 18.00 -15.14 12.82
N ILE A 31 18.35 -13.85 12.81
CA ILE A 31 18.92 -13.21 11.60
C ILE A 31 20.43 -13.45 11.54
N SER A 32 20.85 -14.30 10.60
CA SER A 32 22.23 -14.42 10.14
C SER A 32 22.32 -13.84 8.72
N LEU A 33 23.24 -12.88 8.51
CA LEU A 33 23.57 -12.32 7.18
C LEU A 33 24.28 -13.33 6.26
N MET A 34 24.53 -14.55 6.73
CA MET A 34 25.08 -15.65 5.93
C MET A 34 23.99 -16.70 5.69
N GLY A 35 23.60 -16.89 4.43
CA GLY A 35 22.89 -18.09 3.99
C GLY A 35 21.62 -17.81 3.20
N SER A 36 21.75 -17.91 1.89
CA SER A 36 20.71 -18.00 0.89
C SER A 36 19.62 -19.04 1.20
N ARG A 37 18.43 -18.59 1.62
CA ARG A 37 17.09 -19.09 1.25
C ARG A 37 16.05 -18.52 2.20
N TRP A 38 15.57 -17.32 1.88
CA TRP A 38 14.31 -16.84 2.42
C TRP A 38 13.19 -17.25 1.45
N ASN A 39 12.27 -18.12 1.88
CA ASN A 39 10.92 -18.16 1.31
C ASN A 39 10.09 -17.15 2.11
N LEU A 40 10.13 -15.88 1.69
CA LEU A 40 9.39 -14.77 2.31
C LEU A 40 7.87 -14.81 2.07
N TRP A 41 7.38 -15.89 1.49
CA TRP A 41 5.96 -16.19 1.31
C TRP A 41 5.33 -16.86 2.54
N ASP A 42 6.12 -17.14 3.59
CA ASP A 42 5.58 -17.47 4.92
C ASP A 42 5.09 -16.17 5.59
N GLY A 43 3.84 -15.79 5.29
CA GLY A 43 3.21 -14.55 5.76
C GLY A 43 3.38 -14.30 7.26
N THR A 44 3.39 -15.37 8.06
CA THR A 44 3.63 -15.33 9.50
C THR A 44 4.96 -14.68 9.90
N LYS A 45 6.04 -14.92 9.13
CA LYS A 45 7.38 -14.35 9.40
C LYS A 45 7.52 -12.92 8.90
N TRP A 46 6.84 -12.56 7.81
CA TRP A 46 6.78 -11.19 7.31
C TRP A 46 6.06 -10.27 8.32
N PHE A 47 4.88 -10.68 8.79
CA PHE A 47 4.11 -9.90 9.77
C PHE A 47 4.85 -9.77 11.11
N ALA A 48 5.52 -10.83 11.58
CA ALA A 48 6.36 -10.77 12.78
C ALA A 48 7.55 -9.80 12.60
N ALA A 49 8.21 -9.81 11.42
CA ALA A 49 9.30 -8.90 11.12
C ALA A 49 8.82 -7.45 11.02
N MET A 50 7.68 -7.18 10.37
CA MET A 50 7.11 -5.83 10.28
C MET A 50 6.75 -5.26 11.66
N ARG A 51 6.09 -6.06 12.51
CA ARG A 51 5.80 -5.67 13.91
C ARG A 51 7.07 -5.40 14.72
N LEU A 52 8.16 -6.11 14.45
CA LEU A 52 9.45 -5.87 15.11
C LEU A 52 10.12 -4.58 14.61
N MET A 53 10.05 -4.31 13.30
CA MET A 53 10.70 -3.15 12.66
C MET A 53 9.98 -1.83 12.90
N GLN A 54 8.70 -1.85 13.30
CA GLN A 54 7.99 -0.64 13.73
C GLN A 54 8.27 -0.24 15.17
N ARG A 55 9.03 -1.03 15.94
CA ARG A 55 9.32 -0.67 17.33
C ARG A 55 10.16 0.61 17.38
N PRO A 56 9.82 1.59 18.23
CA PRO A 56 10.55 2.86 18.31
C PRO A 56 12.06 2.71 18.53
N ASP A 57 12.51 1.64 19.21
CA ASP A 57 13.92 1.38 19.48
C ASP A 57 14.70 0.79 18.28
N THR A 58 14.00 0.50 17.19
CA THR A 58 14.57 -0.03 15.94
C THR A 58 14.60 1.00 14.81
N LEU A 59 13.87 2.11 14.95
CA LEU A 59 13.76 3.14 13.93
C LEU A 59 14.83 4.22 14.11
N ASP A 60 15.26 4.80 13.00
CA ASP A 60 16.07 6.02 13.04
C ASP A 60 15.22 7.16 13.66
N PRO A 61 15.64 7.77 14.78
CA PRO A 61 14.81 8.77 15.47
C PRO A 61 14.54 10.04 14.65
N VAL A 62 15.47 10.42 13.76
CA VAL A 62 15.34 11.64 12.94
C VAL A 62 14.33 11.40 11.81
N GLU A 63 14.41 10.24 11.16
CA GLU A 63 13.40 9.86 10.16
C GLU A 63 12.04 9.58 10.81
N GLN A 64 12.01 8.96 12.00
CA GLN A 64 10.78 8.69 12.72
C GLN A 64 10.06 9.95 13.18
N ALA A 65 10.78 11.03 13.47
CA ALA A 65 10.17 12.32 13.79
C ALA A 65 9.30 12.87 12.63
N LYS A 66 9.52 12.44 11.38
CA LYS A 66 8.69 12.82 10.22
C LYS A 66 7.34 12.10 10.18
N ALA A 67 7.19 10.99 10.91
CA ALA A 67 5.97 10.18 10.91
C ALA A 67 4.74 10.96 11.42
N SER A 68 4.94 11.97 12.27
CA SER A 68 3.87 12.84 12.79
C SER A 68 3.16 13.67 11.72
N ARG A 69 3.76 13.81 10.53
CA ARG A 69 3.21 14.58 9.41
C ARG A 69 2.93 13.69 8.19
N ARG A 70 2.91 12.37 8.36
CA ARG A 70 2.73 11.40 7.27
C ARG A 70 1.76 10.31 7.66
N LEU A 71 0.70 10.15 6.88
CA LEU A 71 -0.37 9.20 7.17
C LEU A 71 -0.49 8.12 6.10
N ASN A 72 -0.47 6.86 6.54
CA ASN A 72 -0.81 5.68 5.73
C ASN A 72 -2.20 5.19 6.16
N VAL A 73 -3.19 5.34 5.28
CA VAL A 73 -4.60 5.01 5.55
C VAL A 73 -4.95 3.63 4.99
N GLY A 74 -5.70 2.84 5.75
CA GLY A 74 -6.09 1.48 5.36
C GLY A 74 -4.87 0.56 5.29
N CYS A 75 -3.97 0.65 6.27
CA CYS A 75 -2.66 -0.01 6.16
C CYS A 75 -2.73 -1.54 6.18
N GLY A 76 -3.81 -2.13 6.69
CA GLY A 76 -4.00 -3.56 6.86
C GLY A 76 -2.78 -4.22 7.53
N GLN A 77 -2.23 -5.24 6.89
CA GLN A 77 -1.00 -5.91 7.33
C GLN A 77 0.29 -5.33 6.75
N PHE A 78 0.22 -4.19 6.05
CA PHE A 78 1.30 -3.58 5.28
C PHE A 78 1.62 -2.16 5.74
N PRO A 79 2.09 -1.97 6.98
CA PRO A 79 2.41 -0.64 7.45
C PRO A 79 3.66 -0.07 6.77
N LEU A 80 3.71 1.26 6.69
CA LEU A 80 4.84 2.00 6.20
C LEU A 80 5.73 2.48 7.37
N LEU A 81 7.02 2.16 7.28
CA LEU A 81 8.02 2.67 8.23
C LEU A 81 8.18 4.18 8.07
N TYR A 82 8.27 4.91 9.19
CA TYR A 82 8.35 6.37 9.25
C TYR A 82 7.06 7.10 8.82
N TRP A 83 5.92 6.44 8.96
CA TRP A 83 4.57 6.96 8.78
C TRP A 83 3.73 6.59 10.00
N GLN A 84 2.70 7.38 10.28
CA GLN A 84 1.61 6.94 11.13
C GLN A 84 0.68 6.05 10.31
N ASN A 85 0.36 4.87 10.81
CA ASN A 85 -0.48 3.88 10.14
C ASN A 85 -1.87 3.86 10.79
N LEU A 86 -2.91 4.03 9.98
CA LEU A 86 -4.30 4.08 10.41
C LEU A 86 -5.09 2.96 9.73
N ASP A 87 -5.90 2.26 10.50
CA ASP A 87 -6.83 1.24 9.99
C ASP A 87 -8.04 1.11 10.91
N ALA A 88 -9.17 0.61 10.41
CA ALA A 88 -10.34 0.31 11.24
C ALA A 88 -10.30 -1.10 11.84
N ASP A 89 -9.62 -2.04 11.16
CA ASP A 89 -9.56 -3.44 11.57
C ASP A 89 -8.60 -3.61 12.77
N PRO A 90 -9.07 -4.10 13.93
CA PRO A 90 -8.21 -4.36 15.09
C PRO A 90 -7.13 -5.43 14.85
N ARG A 91 -7.22 -6.18 13.74
CA ARG A 91 -6.22 -7.17 13.32
C ARG A 91 -5.07 -6.53 12.53
N ALA A 92 -5.26 -5.33 12.01
CA ALA A 92 -4.26 -4.58 11.26
C ALA A 92 -3.01 -4.28 12.10
N ILE A 93 -1.92 -3.93 11.45
CA ILE A 93 -0.69 -3.48 12.09
C ILE A 93 -0.65 -1.95 12.07
N ALA A 94 -1.59 -1.34 12.80
CA ALA A 94 -1.82 0.11 12.82
C ALA A 94 -1.35 0.77 14.13
N ASP A 95 -1.04 2.06 14.04
CA ASP A 95 -0.78 2.95 15.17
C ASP A 95 -2.09 3.56 15.71
N VAL A 96 -3.07 3.78 14.82
CA VAL A 96 -4.38 4.35 15.13
C VAL A 96 -5.47 3.41 14.59
N TYR A 97 -6.40 3.01 15.47
CA TYR A 97 -7.52 2.13 15.12
C TYR A 97 -8.81 2.94 15.00
N GLN A 98 -9.15 3.37 13.79
CA GLN A 98 -10.30 4.24 13.53
C GLN A 98 -10.83 4.06 12.10
N ALA A 99 -12.15 3.98 11.95
CA ALA A 99 -12.82 4.08 10.67
C ALA A 99 -12.84 5.53 10.16
N VAL A 100 -12.58 5.71 8.88
CA VAL A 100 -12.54 7.01 8.20
C VAL A 100 -13.28 6.92 6.87
N PRO A 101 -13.89 8.01 6.38
CA PRO A 101 -13.92 9.39 6.90
C PRO A 101 -14.77 9.59 8.18
N PRO A 102 -14.59 10.70 8.93
CA PRO A 102 -13.61 11.78 8.73
C PRO A 102 -12.19 11.42 9.24
N LEU A 103 -11.16 12.13 8.76
CA LEU A 103 -9.78 11.91 9.21
C LEU A 103 -9.55 12.60 10.57
N PRO A 104 -8.96 11.92 11.58
CA PRO A 104 -8.76 12.46 12.93
C PRO A 104 -7.55 13.42 13.02
N PHE A 105 -7.41 14.32 12.05
CA PHE A 105 -6.29 15.26 11.95
C PHE A 105 -6.81 16.68 11.71
N ASP A 106 -6.06 17.65 12.24
CA ASP A 106 -6.34 19.07 12.05
C ASP A 106 -6.09 19.50 10.59
N ASP A 107 -6.64 20.65 10.22
CA ASP A 107 -6.38 21.29 8.93
C ASP A 107 -4.89 21.57 8.75
N ASP A 108 -4.37 21.41 7.53
CA ASP A 108 -2.99 21.72 7.17
C ASP A 108 -1.93 21.14 8.15
N SER A 109 -2.15 19.92 8.65
CA SER A 109 -1.30 19.26 9.64
C SER A 109 -0.38 18.18 9.06
N LEU A 110 -0.68 17.67 7.86
CA LEU A 110 0.04 16.59 7.21
C LEU A 110 0.82 17.07 5.98
N ASP A 111 2.01 16.50 5.75
CA ASP A 111 2.81 16.71 4.53
C ASP A 111 2.50 15.66 3.47
N ASP A 112 2.23 14.43 3.89
CA ASP A 112 2.02 13.29 3.01
C ASP A 112 0.85 12.42 3.51
N ILE A 113 -0.03 12.03 2.60
CA ILE A 113 -1.03 10.98 2.80
C ILE A 113 -0.83 9.92 1.72
N TYR A 114 -0.86 8.66 2.13
CA TYR A 114 -0.90 7.52 1.23
C TYR A 114 -2.09 6.61 1.59
N ALA A 115 -2.82 6.15 0.59
CA ALA A 115 -3.90 5.18 0.75
C ALA A 115 -3.79 4.14 -0.37
N GLY A 116 -3.27 2.95 -0.03
CA GLY A 116 -3.10 1.86 -0.98
C GLY A 116 -4.13 0.76 -0.72
N HIS A 117 -4.92 0.43 -1.73
CA HIS A 117 -6.04 -0.51 -1.66
C HIS A 117 -7.01 -0.19 -0.51
N PHE A 118 -7.52 1.04 -0.53
CA PHE A 118 -8.45 1.56 0.49
C PHE A 118 -9.66 2.23 -0.15
N LEU A 119 -9.44 3.09 -1.15
CA LEU A 119 -10.49 3.93 -1.73
C LEU A 119 -11.63 3.10 -2.38
N GLU A 120 -11.31 1.94 -2.93
CA GLU A 120 -12.27 1.00 -3.54
C GLU A 120 -13.22 0.35 -2.53
N HIS A 121 -12.86 0.33 -1.25
CA HIS A 121 -13.72 -0.17 -0.17
C HIS A 121 -14.75 0.86 0.29
N LEU A 122 -14.65 2.10 -0.18
CA LEU A 122 -15.60 3.16 0.16
C LEU A 122 -16.72 3.25 -0.88
N THR A 123 -17.91 3.63 -0.44
CA THR A 123 -18.95 4.05 -1.39
C THR A 123 -18.47 5.28 -2.16
N ARG A 124 -19.12 5.60 -3.29
CA ARG A 124 -18.77 6.80 -4.06
C ARG A 124 -18.89 8.09 -3.23
N GLU A 125 -19.84 8.15 -2.29
CA GLU A 125 -20.04 9.32 -1.43
C GLU A 125 -18.95 9.41 -0.36
N ASP A 126 -18.71 8.31 0.35
CA ASP A 126 -17.65 8.24 1.38
C ASP A 126 -16.26 8.46 0.77
N GLY A 127 -15.99 7.94 -0.42
CA GLY A 127 -14.74 8.17 -1.14
C GLY A 127 -14.55 9.65 -1.50
N ARG A 128 -15.65 10.37 -1.78
CA ARG A 128 -15.62 11.81 -2.03
C ARG A 128 -15.33 12.59 -0.75
N GLU A 129 -15.95 12.20 0.36
CA GLU A 129 -15.69 12.79 1.68
C GLU A 129 -14.26 12.52 2.14
N PHE A 130 -13.77 11.29 1.97
CA PHE A 130 -12.39 10.92 2.27
C PHE A 130 -11.36 11.76 1.51
N LEU A 131 -11.57 11.98 0.20
CA LEU A 131 -10.69 12.83 -0.60
C LEU A 131 -10.74 14.30 -0.15
N ALA A 132 -11.92 14.79 0.26
CA ALA A 132 -12.06 16.13 0.83
C ALA A 132 -11.33 16.27 2.17
N GLU A 133 -11.40 15.25 3.03
CA GLU A 133 -10.67 15.18 4.29
C GLU A 133 -9.16 15.12 4.06
N CYS A 134 -8.69 14.35 3.08
CA CYS A 134 -7.28 14.35 2.68
C CYS A 134 -6.84 15.76 2.27
N PHE A 135 -7.66 16.49 1.50
CA PHE A 135 -7.37 17.85 1.08
C PHE A 135 -7.34 18.83 2.26
N ARG A 136 -8.26 18.68 3.21
CA ARG A 136 -8.33 19.48 4.45
C ARG A 136 -7.07 19.29 5.29
N CYS A 137 -6.68 18.04 5.56
CA CYS A 137 -5.57 17.71 6.45
C CYS A 137 -4.18 17.99 5.84
N LEU A 138 -4.03 17.93 4.51
CA LEU A 138 -2.75 18.21 3.86
C LEU A 138 -2.43 19.71 3.90
N THR A 139 -1.18 20.04 4.23
CA THR A 139 -0.62 21.39 4.07
C THR A 139 -0.62 21.83 2.59
N PRO A 140 -0.61 23.15 2.29
CA PRO A 140 -0.35 23.63 0.93
C PRO A 140 0.95 23.03 0.37
N GLY A 141 0.89 22.45 -0.84
CA GLY A 141 2.00 21.71 -1.45
C GLY A 141 2.15 20.25 -0.99
N GLY A 142 1.37 19.82 0.02
CA GLY A 142 1.32 18.46 0.55
C GLY A 142 0.88 17.44 -0.51
N ARG A 143 1.29 16.17 -0.32
CA ARG A 143 1.15 15.10 -1.32
C ARG A 143 0.12 14.06 -0.92
N LEU A 144 -0.66 13.62 -1.89
CA LEU A 144 -1.57 12.48 -1.78
C LEU A 144 -1.18 11.42 -2.80
N GLY A 145 -0.90 10.20 -2.34
CA GLY A 145 -0.71 9.04 -3.22
C GLY A 145 -1.83 8.03 -3.01
N ILE A 146 -2.47 7.59 -4.08
CA ILE A 146 -3.52 6.55 -4.03
C ILE A 146 -3.20 5.44 -5.00
N VAL A 147 -3.35 4.19 -4.55
CA VAL A 147 -3.25 2.97 -5.37
C VAL A 147 -4.52 2.15 -5.17
N VAL A 148 -5.07 1.63 -6.27
CA VAL A 148 -6.32 0.84 -6.32
C VAL A 148 -6.19 -0.25 -7.38
N PRO A 149 -7.06 -1.29 -7.38
CA PRO A 149 -7.18 -2.22 -8.50
C PRO A 149 -7.46 -1.48 -9.82
N ASP A 150 -6.77 -1.85 -10.90
CA ASP A 150 -6.99 -1.30 -12.23
C ASP A 150 -8.07 -2.13 -12.96
N THR A 151 -9.31 -1.69 -12.80
CA THR A 151 -10.48 -2.35 -13.40
C THR A 151 -10.36 -2.40 -14.92
N ARG A 152 -9.75 -1.40 -15.56
CA ARG A 152 -9.58 -1.37 -17.01
C ARG A 152 -8.58 -2.43 -17.44
N GLU A 153 -7.43 -2.54 -16.77
CA GLU A 153 -6.44 -3.58 -17.10
C GLU A 153 -7.03 -4.98 -16.90
N VAL A 154 -7.67 -5.23 -15.75
CA VAL A 154 -8.27 -6.54 -15.44
C VAL A 154 -9.29 -6.94 -16.50
N MET A 155 -10.24 -6.05 -16.83
CA MET A 155 -11.27 -6.33 -17.83
C MET A 155 -10.69 -6.49 -19.24
N THR A 156 -9.65 -5.73 -19.59
CA THR A 156 -8.97 -5.86 -20.89
C THR A 156 -8.33 -7.23 -21.03
N ARG A 157 -7.69 -7.73 -19.97
CA ARG A 157 -7.08 -9.08 -19.95
C ARG A 157 -8.12 -10.18 -20.02
N TRP A 158 -9.20 -10.06 -19.24
CA TRP A 158 -10.32 -11.00 -19.30
C TRP A 158 -10.94 -11.07 -20.70
N LEU A 159 -11.24 -9.93 -21.32
CA LEU A 159 -11.76 -9.86 -22.69
C LEU A 159 -10.81 -10.48 -23.73
N ALA A 160 -9.50 -10.39 -23.49
CA ALA A 160 -8.47 -10.99 -24.33
C ALA A 160 -8.29 -12.51 -24.09
N GLY A 161 -9.00 -13.10 -23.11
CA GLY A 161 -8.82 -14.49 -22.72
C GLY A 161 -7.43 -14.77 -22.15
N ALA A 162 -6.84 -13.80 -21.44
CA ALA A 162 -5.51 -13.93 -20.88
C ALA A 162 -5.44 -15.10 -19.89
N LEU A 163 -4.40 -15.93 -20.03
CA LEU A 163 -4.17 -17.11 -19.17
C LEU A 163 -3.41 -16.75 -17.88
N ASP A 164 -3.50 -15.49 -17.47
CA ASP A 164 -2.92 -15.01 -16.23
C ASP A 164 -3.60 -15.68 -15.03
N CYS A 165 -2.84 -15.87 -13.96
CA CYS A 165 -3.35 -16.38 -12.69
C CYS A 165 -2.79 -15.55 -11.53
N VAL A 166 -3.66 -15.13 -10.63
CA VAL A 166 -3.33 -14.31 -9.47
C VAL A 166 -3.51 -15.14 -8.20
N GLU A 167 -2.52 -15.09 -7.32
CA GLU A 167 -2.59 -15.76 -6.01
C GLU A 167 -3.08 -14.78 -4.94
N TYR A 168 -4.29 -15.00 -4.43
CA TYR A 168 -4.85 -14.27 -3.30
C TYR A 168 -6.11 -14.96 -2.75
N PRO A 169 -6.25 -15.17 -1.43
CA PRO A 169 -5.19 -15.11 -0.43
C PRO A 169 -4.11 -16.17 -0.70
N VAL A 170 -3.09 -16.26 0.16
CA VAL A 170 -1.95 -17.19 -0.03
C VAL A 170 -2.43 -18.63 -0.25
N ASN A 171 -1.88 -19.29 -1.27
CA ASN A 171 -2.24 -20.61 -1.80
C ASN A 171 -3.64 -20.74 -2.46
N THR A 172 -4.34 -19.63 -2.69
CA THR A 172 -5.59 -19.60 -3.47
C THR A 172 -5.32 -18.91 -4.79
N TYR A 173 -5.66 -19.56 -5.91
CA TYR A 173 -5.30 -19.13 -7.26
C TYR A 173 -6.55 -18.81 -8.07
N HIS A 174 -6.58 -17.63 -8.68
CA HIS A 174 -7.70 -17.10 -9.47
C HIS A 174 -7.28 -16.89 -10.92
N ALA A 175 -8.05 -17.42 -11.87
CA ALA A 175 -7.78 -17.30 -13.29
C ALA A 175 -8.42 -16.03 -13.86
N ILE A 176 -7.64 -15.20 -14.56
CA ILE A 176 -8.19 -13.99 -15.21
C ILE A 176 -9.12 -14.33 -16.38
N ALA A 177 -8.98 -15.52 -16.97
CA ALA A 177 -9.90 -16.00 -18.00
C ALA A 177 -11.30 -16.36 -17.45
N ASP A 178 -11.46 -16.53 -16.13
CA ASP A 178 -12.73 -16.81 -15.48
C ASP A 178 -13.33 -15.52 -14.90
N LEU A 179 -14.57 -15.20 -15.32
CA LEU A 179 -15.24 -13.98 -14.88
C LEU A 179 -15.63 -14.06 -13.39
N ASP A 180 -15.94 -15.25 -12.87
CA ASP A 180 -16.31 -15.41 -11.47
C ASP A 180 -15.09 -15.10 -10.57
N ASP A 181 -13.90 -15.54 -10.97
CA ASP A 181 -12.63 -15.22 -10.31
C ASP A 181 -12.31 -13.72 -10.39
N VAL A 182 -12.50 -13.09 -11.55
CA VAL A 182 -12.33 -11.63 -11.70
C VAL A 182 -13.28 -10.87 -10.78
N CYS A 183 -14.54 -11.29 -10.70
CA CYS A 183 -15.54 -10.67 -9.85
C CYS A 183 -15.18 -10.84 -8.36
N ALA A 184 -14.84 -12.06 -7.96
CA ALA A 184 -14.48 -12.38 -6.59
C ALA A 184 -13.21 -11.65 -6.12
N LEU A 185 -12.22 -11.49 -7.00
CA LEU A 185 -10.93 -10.90 -6.62
C LEU A 185 -10.88 -9.38 -6.76
N PHE A 186 -11.41 -8.80 -7.85
CA PHE A 186 -11.18 -7.38 -8.16
C PHE A 186 -12.41 -6.49 -8.04
N LEU A 187 -13.62 -7.02 -8.21
CA LEU A 187 -14.83 -6.18 -8.27
C LEU A 187 -15.64 -6.17 -6.98
N TYR A 188 -15.72 -7.32 -6.32
CA TYR A 188 -16.53 -7.47 -5.10
C TYR A 188 -15.71 -7.85 -3.88
N HIS A 189 -14.47 -8.31 -4.08
CA HIS A 189 -13.57 -8.76 -3.01
C HIS A 189 -14.24 -9.77 -2.06
N THR A 190 -14.63 -10.92 -2.63
CA THR A 190 -15.23 -12.05 -1.90
C THR A 190 -14.30 -13.27 -1.85
N ALA A 191 -13.08 -13.14 -2.37
CA ALA A 191 -12.10 -14.22 -2.45
C ALA A 191 -11.50 -14.60 -1.08
N ASP A 192 -11.42 -13.65 -0.15
CA ASP A 192 -10.99 -13.90 1.22
C ASP A 192 -12.18 -13.77 2.20
N PRO A 193 -12.78 -14.88 2.66
CA PRO A 193 -13.90 -14.82 3.60
C PRO A 193 -13.50 -14.34 5.00
N SER A 194 -12.19 -14.20 5.29
CA SER A 194 -11.71 -13.59 6.53
C SER A 194 -11.57 -12.07 6.44
N ASP A 195 -11.71 -11.52 5.24
CA ASP A 195 -11.77 -10.09 4.98
C ASP A 195 -13.23 -9.65 4.81
N GLU A 196 -13.71 -8.83 5.74
CA GLU A 196 -15.08 -8.33 5.75
C GLU A 196 -15.20 -6.97 5.04
N SER A 197 -14.20 -6.57 4.26
CA SER A 197 -14.13 -5.28 3.56
C SER A 197 -14.39 -5.46 2.05
N PRO A 198 -15.66 -5.51 1.58
CA PRO A 198 -15.94 -5.66 0.15
C PRO A 198 -15.47 -4.43 -0.64
N HIS A 199 -15.24 -4.61 -1.95
CA HIS A 199 -15.11 -3.46 -2.85
C HIS A 199 -16.50 -2.87 -3.10
N LEU A 200 -16.67 -1.59 -2.77
CA LEU A 200 -17.90 -0.83 -2.98
C LEU A 200 -17.81 0.08 -4.21
N TRP A 201 -16.60 0.28 -4.74
CA TRP A 201 -16.35 1.03 -5.95
C TRP A 201 -15.20 0.45 -6.77
N ALA A 202 -15.15 0.83 -8.04
CA ALA A 202 -14.13 0.38 -8.98
C ALA A 202 -13.49 1.56 -9.70
N PHE A 203 -12.19 1.48 -9.94
CA PHE A 203 -11.42 2.54 -10.57
C PHE A 203 -10.57 2.02 -11.72
N ASP A 204 -10.41 2.88 -12.71
CA ASP A 204 -9.24 2.92 -13.58
C ASP A 204 -8.46 4.22 -13.32
N LEU A 205 -7.28 4.33 -13.92
CA LEU A 205 -6.41 5.51 -13.76
C LEU A 205 -7.12 6.85 -14.07
N GLY A 206 -7.97 6.87 -15.09
CA GLY A 206 -8.69 8.07 -15.51
C GLY A 206 -9.81 8.45 -14.55
N THR A 207 -10.57 7.48 -14.04
CA THR A 207 -11.59 7.73 -13.01
C THR A 207 -10.98 8.13 -11.67
N LEU A 208 -9.82 7.56 -11.31
CA LEU A 208 -9.09 7.92 -10.10
C LEU A 208 -8.60 9.37 -10.20
N GLY A 209 -7.96 9.74 -11.31
CA GLY A 209 -7.49 11.10 -11.55
C GLY A 209 -8.62 12.12 -11.47
N ARG A 210 -9.76 11.86 -12.13
CA ARG A 210 -10.94 12.74 -12.03
C ARG A 210 -11.48 12.87 -10.61
N ALA A 211 -11.47 11.81 -9.82
CA ALA A 211 -11.91 11.86 -8.43
C ALA A 211 -10.99 12.75 -7.59
N MET A 212 -9.67 12.60 -7.74
CA MET A 212 -8.68 13.43 -7.06
C MET A 212 -8.77 14.90 -7.48
N GLU A 213 -8.88 15.18 -8.77
CA GLU A 213 -9.03 16.55 -9.30
C GLU A 213 -10.33 17.21 -8.82
N ALA A 214 -11.43 16.46 -8.76
CA ALA A 214 -12.71 16.96 -8.25
C ALA A 214 -12.64 17.34 -6.75
N ALA A 215 -11.72 16.75 -5.99
CA ALA A 215 -11.44 17.11 -4.60
C ALA A 215 -10.46 18.30 -4.48
N GLY A 216 -9.97 18.85 -5.59
CA GLY A 216 -9.10 20.03 -5.62
C GLY A 216 -7.61 19.73 -5.78
N PHE A 217 -7.22 18.46 -5.91
CA PHE A 217 -5.82 18.09 -6.11
C PHE A 217 -5.35 18.32 -7.55
N VAL A 218 -4.06 18.58 -7.72
CA VAL A 218 -3.37 18.57 -9.01
C VAL A 218 -2.62 17.24 -9.15
N VAL A 219 -3.04 16.39 -10.10
CA VAL A 219 -2.34 15.14 -10.39
C VAL A 219 -0.96 15.43 -10.94
N THR A 220 0.06 14.79 -10.35
CA THR A 220 1.47 15.03 -10.66
C THR A 220 2.14 13.88 -11.44
N GLY A 221 1.57 12.68 -11.38
CA GLY A 221 2.06 11.55 -12.16
C GLY A 221 1.48 10.21 -11.70
N GLU A 222 1.74 9.19 -12.51
CA GLU A 222 1.43 7.80 -12.16
C GLU A 222 2.47 7.24 -11.18
N ILE A 223 1.99 6.46 -10.22
CA ILE A 223 2.85 5.71 -9.30
C ILE A 223 3.42 4.50 -10.04
N ASP A 224 4.74 4.34 -10.03
CA ASP A 224 5.39 3.15 -10.58
C ASP A 224 5.13 1.95 -9.68
N ARG A 225 4.10 1.16 -10.02
CA ARG A 225 3.69 -0.04 -9.29
C ARG A 225 4.75 -1.12 -9.11
N TYR A 226 5.87 -1.05 -9.83
CA TYR A 226 6.98 -2.01 -9.68
C TYR A 226 8.13 -1.48 -8.81
N ARG A 227 8.20 -0.16 -8.61
CA ARG A 227 9.35 0.49 -7.97
C ARG A 227 9.00 1.35 -6.77
N ASP A 228 7.73 1.73 -6.62
CA ASP A 228 7.32 2.58 -5.52
C ASP A 228 7.46 1.84 -4.19
N PRO A 229 8.22 2.39 -3.23
CA PRO A 229 8.51 1.71 -1.98
C PRO A 229 7.36 1.76 -0.96
N ARG A 230 6.22 2.37 -1.30
CA ARG A 230 4.96 2.32 -0.54
C ARG A 230 4.14 1.08 -0.90
N ILE A 231 4.46 0.44 -2.03
CA ILE A 231 3.77 -0.74 -2.53
C ILE A 231 4.55 -1.99 -2.06
N PRO A 232 4.00 -2.79 -1.12
CA PRO A 232 4.73 -3.86 -0.45
C PRO A 232 5.03 -5.07 -1.37
N VAL A 233 4.11 -5.33 -2.30
CA VAL A 233 4.25 -6.32 -3.36
C VAL A 233 3.73 -5.66 -4.63
N GLY A 234 4.34 -5.94 -5.77
CA GLY A 234 3.77 -5.51 -7.05
C GLY A 234 2.45 -6.24 -7.24
N ALA A 235 1.36 -5.69 -6.68
CA ALA A 235 0.06 -6.31 -6.75
C ALA A 235 -0.32 -6.35 -8.22
N PHE A 236 -0.67 -7.53 -8.70
CA PHE A 236 -0.96 -7.75 -10.10
C PHE A 236 -2.23 -6.95 -10.44
N TYR A 237 -2.13 -6.09 -11.46
CA TYR A 237 -3.24 -5.29 -12.03
C TYR A 237 -3.79 -4.19 -11.14
N GLN A 238 -2.90 -3.38 -10.56
CA GLN A 238 -3.23 -2.14 -9.85
C GLN A 238 -2.79 -0.90 -10.62
N CYS A 239 -3.45 0.24 -10.42
CA CYS A 239 -3.01 1.55 -10.90
C CYS A 239 -2.94 2.53 -9.74
N GLY A 240 -2.18 3.63 -9.90
CA GLY A 240 -2.07 4.63 -8.85
C GLY A 240 -1.57 5.97 -9.34
N LEU A 241 -1.91 7.02 -8.61
CA LEU A 241 -1.58 8.40 -8.91
C LEU A 241 -1.02 9.11 -7.68
N ASP A 242 0.02 9.90 -7.91
CA ASP A 242 0.46 10.93 -6.96
C ASP A 242 -0.13 12.28 -7.38
N ALA A 243 -0.67 13.01 -6.42
CA ALA A 243 -1.22 14.34 -6.59
C ALA A 243 -0.77 15.29 -5.47
N ARG A 244 -0.99 16.59 -5.65
CA ARG A 244 -0.63 17.63 -4.69
C ARG A 244 -1.78 18.57 -4.40
N LYS A 245 -1.87 19.00 -3.14
CA LYS A 245 -2.66 20.18 -2.78
C LYS A 245 -1.94 21.42 -3.33
N PRO A 246 -2.63 22.33 -4.04
CA PRO A 246 -2.01 23.55 -4.54
C PRO A 246 -1.32 24.37 -3.44
N GLU A 247 -0.17 24.94 -3.76
CA GLU A 247 0.45 26.02 -2.98
C GLU A 247 -0.36 27.29 -3.28
N VAL A 248 -1.14 27.80 -2.33
CA VAL A 248 -1.85 29.08 -2.50
C VAL A 248 -0.92 30.24 -2.19
#